data_AF-A0AAW3J2B2-F1
#
_entry.id   AF-A0AAW3J2B2-F1
#
_cell.length_a   1.000
_cell.length_b   1.000
_cell.length_c   1.000
_cell.angle_alpha   90.00
_cell.angle_beta   90.00
_cell.angle_gamma   90.00
#
_symmetry.space_group_name_H-M   'P 1'
#
loop_
_entity.id
_entity.type
_entity.pdbx_description
1 polymer ?
#
loop_
_entity_poly.entity_id
_entity_poly.type
_entity_poly.pdbx_seq_one_letter_code
_entity_poly.pdbx_strand_id
1 'polypeptide(L)' 'MMKKIFIALLMVVSTNFCLAADDELANDIKNKAIDIGFGAISGFLSGKSSEEIAKDAKEQAIDATKETADKKLNEMKK' A
#
# COMPACT_ATOMS: atom_id res chain seq x y z
N MET A 1 -24.32 6.76 -2.26
CA MET A 1 -23.81 5.79 -3.27
C MET A 1 -22.28 5.68 -3.31
N MET A 2 -21.50 6.75 -3.04
CA MET A 2 -20.02 6.70 -3.06
C MET A 2 -19.38 5.68 -2.10
N LYS A 3 -19.95 5.45 -0.91
CA LYS A 3 -19.44 4.47 0.08
C LYS A 3 -19.34 3.04 -0.48
N LYS A 4 -20.29 2.63 -1.34
CA LYS A 4 -20.32 1.27 -1.90
C LYS A 4 -19.27 1.10 -3.02
N ILE A 5 -19.00 2.16 -3.76
CA ILE A 5 -17.97 2.20 -4.80
C ILE A 5 -16.57 2.13 -4.18
N PHE A 6 -16.34 2.83 -3.07
CA PHE A 6 -15.05 2.80 -2.37
C PHE A 6 -14.71 1.40 -1.84
N ILE A 7 -15.68 0.70 -1.26
CA ILE A 7 -15.53 -0.68 -0.77
C ILE A 7 -15.29 -1.66 -1.94
N ALA A 8 -16.00 -1.48 -3.05
CA ALA A 8 -15.81 -2.31 -4.24
C ALA A 8 -14.43 -2.09 -4.87
N LEU A 9 -13.93 -0.85 -4.89
CA LEU A 9 -12.58 -0.53 -5.37
C LEU A 9 -11.52 -1.20 -4.48
N LEU A 10 -11.67 -1.09 -3.15
CA LEU A 10 -10.81 -1.77 -2.17
C LEU A 10 -10.77 -3.29 -2.36
N MET A 11 -11.92 -3.92 -2.62
CA MET A 11 -11.96 -5.36 -2.90
C MET A 11 -11.25 -5.71 -4.22
N VAL A 12 -11.42 -4.92 -5.29
CA VAL A 12 -10.78 -5.16 -6.59
C VAL A 12 -9.26 -4.98 -6.54
N VAL A 13 -8.74 -4.05 -5.74
CA VAL A 13 -7.28 -3.94 -5.52
C VAL A 13 -6.76 -5.14 -4.75
N SER A 14 -7.53 -5.65 -3.77
CA SER A 14 -7.12 -6.83 -2.98
C SER A 14 -7.14 -8.15 -3.78
N THR A 15 -8.05 -8.32 -4.75
CA THR A 15 -8.14 -9.58 -5.52
C THR A 15 -7.07 -9.71 -6.61
N ASN A 16 -6.50 -8.60 -7.11
CA ASN A 16 -5.40 -8.64 -8.07
C ASN A 16 -4.02 -8.83 -7.41
N PHE A 17 -3.91 -8.63 -6.10
CA PHE A 17 -2.69 -8.92 -5.33
C PHE A 17 -2.54 -10.41 -4.98
N CYS A 18 -3.54 -11.22 -5.29
CA CYS A 18 -3.57 -12.67 -5.02
C CYS A 18 -2.91 -13.51 -6.13
N LEU A 19 -2.19 -12.87 -7.06
CA LEU A 19 -1.55 -13.53 -8.18
C LEU A 19 -0.11 -13.94 -7.81
N ALA A 20 0.02 -15.13 -7.20
CA ALA A 20 1.24 -15.95 -7.13
C ALA A 20 2.58 -15.24 -6.85
N ALA A 21 2.59 -14.23 -5.97
CA ALA A 21 3.83 -13.73 -5.39
C ALA A 21 4.26 -14.70 -4.27
N ASP A 22 5.55 -14.98 -4.15
CA ASP A 22 6.17 -15.58 -2.95
C ASP A 22 5.37 -15.21 -1.70
N ASP A 23 4.94 -16.17 -0.87
CA ASP A 23 4.14 -15.88 0.33
C ASP A 23 4.81 -14.78 1.20
N GLU A 24 6.14 -14.68 1.16
CA GLU A 24 6.91 -13.62 1.80
C GLU A 24 6.70 -12.24 1.12
N LEU A 25 6.76 -12.15 -0.21
CA LEU A 25 6.57 -10.91 -0.96
C LEU A 25 5.13 -10.41 -0.86
N ALA A 26 4.16 -11.32 -0.96
CA ALA A 26 2.75 -11.00 -0.77
C ALA A 26 2.47 -10.48 0.65
N ASN A 27 3.06 -11.11 1.67
CA ASN A 27 2.93 -10.66 3.05
C ASN A 27 3.64 -9.32 3.31
N ASP A 28 4.83 -9.10 2.74
CA ASP A 28 5.56 -7.83 2.85
C ASP A 28 4.73 -6.68 2.26
N ILE A 29 4.23 -6.85 1.04
CA ILE A 29 3.41 -5.80 0.39
C ILE A 29 2.09 -5.58 1.13
N LYS A 30 1.47 -6.66 1.64
CA LYS A 30 0.27 -6.55 2.48
C LYS A 30 0.53 -5.72 3.74
N ASN A 31 1.64 -5.96 4.45
CA ASN A 31 1.98 -5.21 5.65
C ASN A 31 2.25 -3.74 5.34
N LYS A 32 3.01 -3.45 4.28
CA LYS A 32 3.26 -2.06 3.83
C LYS A 32 1.96 -1.33 3.45
N ALA A 33 1.01 -2.02 2.80
CA ALA A 33 -0.29 -1.44 2.48
C ALA A 33 -1.14 -1.14 3.74
N ILE A 34 -1.07 -2.01 4.75
CA ILE A 34 -1.74 -1.79 6.04
C ILE A 34 -1.15 -0.56 6.75
N ASP A 35 0.17 -0.42 6.77
CA ASP A 35 0.86 0.73 7.39
C ASP A 35 0.49 2.06 6.72
N ILE A 36 0.44 2.09 5.39
CA ILE A 36 -0.03 3.25 4.61
C ILE A 36 -1.48 3.59 4.98
N GLY A 37 -2.34 2.57 5.11
CA GLY A 37 -3.73 2.74 5.53
C GLY A 37 -3.86 3.34 6.94
N PHE A 38 -3.06 2.86 7.91
CA PHE A 38 -3.02 3.43 9.25
C PHE A 38 -2.48 4.86 9.25
N GLY A 39 -1.45 5.15 8.44
CA GLY A 39 -0.92 6.50 8.25
C GLY A 39 -1.99 7.46 7.73
N ALA A 40 -2.80 7.03 6.76
CA ALA A 40 -3.90 7.83 6.23
C ALA A 40 -5.00 8.10 7.26
N ILE A 41 -5.38 7.08 8.05
CA ILE A 41 -6.37 7.24 9.14
C ILE A 41 -5.84 8.16 10.23
N SER A 42 -4.57 8.01 10.63
CA SER A 42 -3.92 8.88 11.62
C SER A 42 -3.83 10.33 11.12
N GLY A 43 -3.45 10.52 9.85
CA GLY A 43 -3.45 11.83 9.19
C GLY A 43 -4.80 12.50 9.25
N PHE A 44 -5.87 11.76 8.94
CA PHE A 44 -7.25 12.26 9.05
C PHE A 44 -7.60 12.68 10.48
N LEU A 45 -7.28 11.85 11.48
CA LEU A 45 -7.54 12.16 12.89
C LEU A 45 -6.72 13.37 13.41
N SER A 46 -5.54 13.60 12.84
CA SER A 46 -4.69 14.77 13.14
C SER A 46 -5.14 16.07 12.45
N GLY A 47 -6.18 16.02 11.63
CA GLY A 47 -6.73 17.18 10.95
C GLY A 47 -6.04 17.54 9.62
N LYS A 48 -5.20 16.65 9.06
CA LYS A 48 -4.62 16.85 7.73
C LYS A 48 -5.72 16.88 6.66
N SER A 49 -5.50 17.68 5.63
CA SER A 49 -6.38 17.68 4.46
C SER A 49 -6.31 16.34 3.72
N SER A 50 -7.35 16.00 2.96
CA SER A 50 -7.35 14.82 2.11
C SER A 50 -6.23 14.82 1.07
N GLU A 51 -5.82 16.00 0.60
CA GLU A 51 -4.73 16.16 -0.37
C GLU A 51 -3.36 15.88 0.27
N GLU A 52 -3.12 16.35 1.50
CA GLU A 52 -1.92 16.01 2.25
C GLU A 52 -1.85 14.51 2.57
N ILE A 53 -2.97 13.92 3.00
CA ILE A 53 -3.04 12.48 3.27
C ILE A 53 -2.77 11.66 2.01
N ALA A 54 -3.35 12.06 0.87
CA ALA A 54 -3.12 11.39 -0.41
C ALA A 54 -1.66 11.53 -0.88
N LYS A 55 -1.04 12.69 -0.64
CA LYS A 55 0.37 12.92 -0.94
C LYS A 55 1.27 12.03 -0.08
N ASP A 56 1.06 12.01 1.23
CA ASP A 56 1.84 11.18 2.17
C ASP A 56 1.71 9.69 1.84
N ALA A 57 0.48 9.21 1.59
CA ALA A 57 0.23 7.82 1.22
C ALA A 57 0.90 7.46 -0.11
N LYS A 58 0.95 8.38 -1.08
CA LYS A 58 1.63 8.18 -2.35
C LYS A 58 3.14 8.11 -2.19
N GLU A 59 3.74 8.99 -1.40
CA GLU A 59 5.19 8.95 -1.11
C GLU A 59 5.57 7.63 -0.44
N GLN A 60 4.81 7.22 0.60
CA GLN A 60 5.02 5.94 1.28
C GLN A 60 4.89 4.74 0.34
N ALA A 61 3.91 4.74 -0.58
CA ALA A 61 3.74 3.67 -1.56
C ALA A 61 4.93 3.58 -2.55
N ILE A 62 5.47 4.73 -2.97
CA ILE A 62 6.64 4.77 -3.86
C ILE A 62 7.88 4.22 -3.13
N ASP A 63 8.11 4.65 -1.89
CA ASP A 63 9.27 4.22 -1.12
C ASP A 63 9.19 2.74 -0.77
N ALA A 64 8.00 2.26 -0.39
CA ALA A 64 7.72 0.82 -0.22
C ALA A 64 8.05 0.02 -1.49
N THR A 65 7.62 0.51 -2.66
CA THR A 65 7.87 -0.18 -3.94
C THR A 65 9.36 -0.22 -4.28
N LYS A 66 10.10 0.86 -4.04
CA LYS A 66 11.55 0.91 -4.26
C LYS A 66 12.29 -0.06 -3.34
N GLU A 67 11.95 -0.07 -2.05
CA GLU A 67 12.56 -0.96 -1.07
C GLU A 67 12.36 -2.44 -1.46
N THR A 68 11.13 -2.81 -1.84
CA THR A 68 10.84 -4.17 -2.32
C THR A 68 11.59 -4.51 -3.61
N ALA A 69 11.70 -3.58 -4.56
CA ALA A 69 12.45 -3.78 -5.80
C ALA A 69 13.96 -3.94 -5.54
N ASP A 70 14.54 -3.12 -4.66
CA ASP A 70 15.95 -3.19 -4.28
C ASP A 70 16.26 -4.48 -3.53
N LYS A 71 15.37 -4.94 -2.63
CA LYS A 71 15.50 -6.23 -1.95
C LYS A 71 15.57 -7.38 -2.98
N LYS A 72 14.64 -7.41 -3.95
CA LYS A 72 14.63 -8.42 -5.00
C LYS A 72 15.85 -8.33 -5.94
N LEU A 73 16.30 -7.14 -6.28
CA LEU A 73 17.51 -6.95 -7.09
C LEU A 73 18.75 -7.49 -6.37
N ASN A 74 18.85 -7.28 -5.05
CA ASN A 74 19.95 -7.79 -4.23
C ASN A 74 19.90 -9.31 -4.05
N GLU A 75 18.71 -9.89 -3.92
CA GLU A 75 18.53 -11.36 -3.90
C GLU A 75 18.99 -12.01 -5.21
N MET A 76 18.73 -11.39 -6.36
CA MET A 76 19.17 -11.92 -7.68
C MET A 76 20.67 -11.75 -7.96
N LYS A 77 21.37 -10.88 -7.21
CA LYS A 77 22.81 -10.65 -7.35
C LYS A 77 23.67 -11.54 -6.43
N LYS A 78 23.05 -12.28 -5.52
CA LYS A 78 23.70 -13.27 -4.65
C LYS A 78 23.66 -14.65 -5.29
#